data_AF-A0A3B7Q2M0-F1
#
_entry.id   AF-A0A3B7Q2M0-F1
#
_cell.length_a   1.000
_cell.length_b   1.000
_cell.length_c   1.000
_cell.angle_alpha   90.00
_cell.angle_beta   90.00
_cell.angle_gamma   90.00
#
_symmetry.space_group_name_H-M   'P 1'
#
loop_
_entity.id
_entity.type
_entity.pdbx_description
1 polymer ?
#
loop_
_entity_poly.entity_id
_entity_poly.type
_entity_poly.pdbx_seq_one_letter_code
_entity_poly.pdbx_strand_id
1 'polypeptide(L)'
;MLLCAGFISGCQLVKLQPHQLSASLADKTDNILTNHQLSQASRSLLLIHETPDSCLSHVEACVGALQTSALDSEQVYAAASELYLARAIAADRAKACSGNSKHAPAHPESGKIKACLDQQLEDFNKALRYSYVYLFKTEHAPEARVFDLRQGQVRTFYNLALSRLITSSYARFNYAAFPESLALGSARYNFDFTHYPAIQQAQIEQLKSSYNLNFSGFYSINRQEGLGSEFVLVKKPPAHAFSAQFILDPEQHYRNMPNPNIHEARYLSVSAIASPENPALNAEQILSDETPLTIRLFDPYSNKTAQVNGTAYTLTANYSVPYGLWLSENKLGKSGYLTLLNREQNLHMPHLFMLEPYQPDKKIIVMIHGLASSPETWISLTNNIMGDEVLREHYQVWQVFYSTNMPIFESRFQINALLKQAFAKADPGSVSAQNAVLIGHSMGGIISRLLVSDADISAQAIPLMNYEQNIQLQRNPVIRERFIFKPLPQVSRAIFIAAPHRGTAYADRWFTNVAKKLVVLPKSFFSYVNVQVPNLKSSSAGLVRSGPEDLEL
;
A
#
# COMPACT_ATOMS: atom_id res chain seq x y z
N MET A 1 83.67 26.81 -30.20
CA MET A 1 82.53 27.44 -29.52
C MET A 1 81.25 26.94 -30.20
N LEU A 2 80.76 25.76 -29.79
CA LEU A 2 79.45 25.24 -30.21
C LEU A 2 78.55 25.31 -28.97
N LEU A 3 77.52 26.17 -29.01
CA LEU A 3 76.45 26.19 -28.02
C LEU A 3 75.42 25.12 -28.39
N CYS A 4 75.31 24.08 -27.57
CA CYS A 4 74.14 23.21 -27.52
C CYS A 4 73.04 23.93 -26.72
N ALA A 5 71.93 24.30 -27.39
CA ALA A 5 70.71 24.70 -26.72
C ALA A 5 69.86 23.45 -26.45
N GLY A 6 69.84 22.99 -25.20
CA GLY A 6 68.94 21.94 -24.74
C GLY A 6 67.56 22.51 -24.46
N PHE A 7 66.55 22.06 -25.21
CA PHE A 7 65.14 22.29 -24.87
C PHE A 7 64.77 21.37 -23.70
N ILE A 8 64.53 21.96 -22.53
CA ILE A 8 63.96 21.27 -21.38
C ILE A 8 62.44 21.27 -21.57
N SER A 9 61.89 20.18 -22.09
CA SER A 9 60.44 19.94 -22.12
C SER A 9 60.00 19.53 -20.71
N GLY A 10 59.40 20.45 -19.96
CA GLY A 10 58.81 20.14 -18.66
C GLY A 10 57.66 19.14 -18.81
N CYS A 11 57.77 17.98 -18.15
CA CYS A 11 56.67 17.03 -18.03
C CYS A 11 55.52 17.68 -17.24
N GLN A 12 54.46 18.09 -17.93
CA GLN A 12 53.19 18.43 -17.27
C GLN A 12 52.55 17.12 -16.76
N LEU A 13 52.70 16.88 -15.45
CA LEU A 13 52.17 15.71 -14.71
C LEU A 13 50.64 15.63 -14.73
N VAL A 14 49.95 16.75 -14.96
CA VAL A 14 48.48 16.83 -14.98
C VAL A 14 48.04 17.18 -16.40
N LYS A 15 47.43 16.21 -17.10
CA LYS A 15 46.78 16.45 -18.39
C LYS A 15 45.32 16.83 -18.14
N LEU A 16 44.92 18.01 -18.60
CA LEU A 16 43.52 18.42 -18.62
C LEU A 16 42.78 17.61 -19.71
N GLN A 17 41.87 16.74 -19.31
CA GLN A 17 40.94 16.09 -20.23
C GLN A 17 39.53 16.65 -20.01
N PRO A 18 38.94 17.34 -20.99
CA PRO A 18 37.56 17.80 -20.87
C PRO A 18 36.61 16.60 -20.88
N HIS A 19 35.91 16.38 -19.78
CA HIS A 19 34.83 15.39 -19.69
C HIS A 19 33.52 15.98 -20.24
N GLN A 20 32.66 15.10 -20.76
CA GLN A 20 31.30 15.49 -21.11
C GLN A 20 30.52 15.88 -19.85
N LEU A 21 29.76 16.98 -19.90
CA LEU A 21 29.00 17.48 -18.76
C LEU A 21 28.08 16.42 -18.14
N SER A 22 27.43 15.59 -18.96
CA SER A 22 26.58 14.48 -18.51
C SER A 22 27.34 13.47 -17.66
N ALA A 23 28.56 13.11 -18.05
CA ALA A 23 29.41 12.18 -17.29
C ALA A 23 29.83 12.79 -15.95
N SER A 24 30.24 14.07 -15.94
CA SER A 24 30.60 14.77 -14.70
C SER A 24 29.42 14.97 -13.75
N LEU A 25 28.19 15.13 -14.26
CA LEU A 25 26.99 15.18 -13.44
C LEU A 25 26.61 13.80 -12.90
N ALA A 26 26.71 12.75 -13.72
CA ALA A 26 26.48 11.37 -13.31
C ALA A 26 27.45 10.96 -12.18
N ASP A 27 28.75 11.25 -12.32
CA ASP A 27 29.76 10.92 -11.30
C ASP A 27 29.44 11.52 -9.92
N LYS A 28 28.78 12.68 -9.87
CA LYS A 28 28.35 13.32 -8.60
C LYS A 28 27.18 12.62 -7.94
N THR A 29 26.29 12.00 -8.73
CA THR A 29 25.06 11.37 -8.22
C THR A 29 25.18 9.86 -8.06
N ASP A 30 26.10 9.26 -8.82
CA ASP A 30 26.30 7.82 -8.89
C ASP A 30 26.73 7.23 -7.56
N ASN A 31 26.12 6.09 -7.25
CA ASN A 31 26.40 5.27 -6.08
C ASN A 31 25.94 3.84 -6.34
N ILE A 32 26.14 2.98 -5.34
CA ILE A 32 25.88 1.55 -5.48
C ILE A 32 24.43 1.20 -5.85
N LEU A 33 23.48 2.06 -5.46
CA LEU A 33 22.05 1.87 -5.72
C LEU A 33 21.64 2.32 -7.11
N THR A 34 22.29 3.33 -7.69
CA THR A 34 21.91 3.92 -8.98
C THR A 34 22.64 3.31 -10.16
N ASN A 35 23.96 3.09 -10.05
CA ASN A 35 24.80 2.65 -11.16
C ASN A 35 25.67 1.42 -10.84
N HIS A 36 25.36 0.72 -9.74
CA HIS A 36 26.02 -0.53 -9.36
C HIS A 36 27.53 -0.42 -9.10
N GLN A 37 28.03 0.81 -8.95
CA GLN A 37 29.41 1.13 -8.61
C GLN A 37 29.42 1.98 -7.34
N LEU A 38 30.49 1.87 -6.55
CA LEU A 38 30.66 2.76 -5.40
C LEU A 38 30.70 4.23 -5.86
N SER A 39 30.15 5.12 -5.05
CA SER A 39 30.20 6.57 -5.28
C SER A 39 31.63 7.06 -5.52
N GLN A 40 31.77 8.18 -6.25
CA GLN A 40 33.09 8.79 -6.46
C GLN A 40 33.80 9.06 -5.13
N ALA A 41 33.08 9.59 -4.12
CA ALA A 41 33.63 9.87 -2.81
C ALA A 41 34.22 8.61 -2.14
N SER A 42 33.49 7.49 -2.15
CA SER A 42 33.99 6.22 -1.60
C SER A 42 35.19 5.70 -2.41
N ARG A 43 35.13 5.73 -3.75
CA ARG A 43 36.25 5.27 -4.60
C ARG A 43 37.51 6.08 -4.36
N SER A 44 37.41 7.41 -4.29
CA SER A 44 38.54 8.29 -4.04
C SER A 44 39.17 8.06 -2.67
N LEU A 45 38.36 7.78 -1.64
CA LEU A 45 38.85 7.44 -0.30
C LEU A 45 39.62 6.11 -0.31
N LEU A 46 39.11 5.10 -1.03
CA LEU A 46 39.70 3.76 -1.08
C LEU A 46 41.07 3.73 -1.75
N LEU A 47 41.28 4.55 -2.80
CA LEU A 47 42.54 4.60 -3.56
C LEU A 47 43.78 4.94 -2.71
N ILE A 48 43.60 5.42 -1.48
CA ILE A 48 44.68 5.66 -0.51
C ILE A 48 45.28 4.34 -0.01
N HIS A 49 44.48 3.27 0.08
CA HIS A 49 44.87 1.98 0.65
C HIS A 49 44.80 0.83 -0.35
N GLU A 50 43.71 0.71 -1.12
CA GLU A 50 43.48 -0.40 -2.03
C GLU A 50 42.46 -0.09 -3.15
N THR A 51 42.19 -1.06 -4.02
CA THR A 51 41.20 -0.90 -5.09
C THR A 51 39.78 -1.20 -4.59
N PRO A 52 38.73 -0.58 -5.18
CA PRO A 52 37.34 -0.87 -4.86
C PRO A 52 36.97 -2.36 -4.89
N ASP A 53 37.46 -3.11 -5.89
CA ASP A 53 37.14 -4.54 -6.04
C ASP A 53 37.80 -5.42 -4.96
N SER A 54 39.04 -5.07 -4.56
CA SER A 54 39.74 -5.72 -3.45
C SER A 54 38.98 -5.51 -2.15
N CYS A 55 38.60 -4.27 -1.86
CA CYS A 55 37.86 -3.89 -0.67
C CYS A 55 36.48 -4.58 -0.61
N LEU A 56 35.73 -4.64 -1.72
CA LEU A 56 34.43 -5.32 -1.76
C LEU A 56 34.53 -6.84 -1.54
N SER A 57 35.68 -7.44 -1.85
CA SER A 57 35.92 -8.86 -1.59
C SER A 57 36.26 -9.13 -0.12
N HIS A 58 36.80 -8.14 0.60
CA HIS A 58 37.24 -8.25 2.00
C HIS A 58 36.80 -7.03 2.84
N VAL A 59 35.49 -6.78 2.87
CA VAL A 59 34.91 -5.53 3.42
C VAL A 59 35.33 -5.27 4.87
N GLU A 60 35.37 -6.28 5.73
CA GLU A 60 35.75 -6.12 7.15
C GLU A 60 37.18 -5.61 7.31
N ALA A 61 38.12 -6.20 6.57
CA ALA A 61 39.53 -5.80 6.62
C ALA A 61 39.71 -4.39 6.04
N CYS A 62 39.04 -4.10 4.93
CA CYS A 62 39.04 -2.80 4.28
C CYS A 62 38.53 -1.69 5.22
N VAL A 63 37.34 -1.88 5.81
CA VAL A 63 36.74 -0.90 6.72
C VAL A 63 37.60 -0.71 7.98
N GLY A 64 38.16 -1.79 8.54
CA GLY A 64 39.10 -1.69 9.66
C GLY A 64 40.37 -0.88 9.34
N ALA A 65 40.91 -1.02 8.14
CA ALA A 65 42.04 -0.21 7.67
C ALA A 65 41.67 1.28 7.52
N LEU A 66 40.48 1.58 6.98
CA LEU A 66 39.99 2.96 6.87
C LEU A 66 39.82 3.62 8.24
N GLN A 67 39.33 2.89 9.24
CA GLN A 67 39.11 3.40 10.60
C GLN A 67 40.40 3.71 11.35
N THR A 68 41.49 3.00 11.06
CA THR A 68 42.79 3.18 11.72
C THR A 68 43.66 4.25 11.04
N SER A 69 43.19 4.78 9.92
CA SER A 69 43.90 5.78 9.12
C SER A 69 43.57 7.20 9.57
N ALA A 70 44.49 8.15 9.34
CA ALA A 70 44.31 9.56 9.68
C ALA A 70 43.36 10.31 8.72
N LEU A 71 42.26 9.66 8.33
CA LEU A 71 41.26 10.17 7.41
C LEU A 71 40.11 10.85 8.17
N ASP A 72 39.36 11.68 7.45
CA ASP A 72 38.14 12.28 7.99
C ASP A 72 37.11 11.19 8.34
N SER A 73 36.74 11.12 9.63
CA SER A 73 35.82 10.13 10.16
C SER A 73 34.45 10.16 9.47
N GLU A 74 33.96 11.34 9.05
CA GLU A 74 32.68 11.44 8.34
C GLU A 74 32.75 10.68 7.00
N GLN A 75 33.84 10.86 6.26
CA GLN A 75 34.04 10.17 4.98
C GLN A 75 34.18 8.67 5.16
N VAL A 76 34.87 8.23 6.21
CA VAL A 76 35.02 6.81 6.56
C VAL A 76 33.67 6.18 6.87
N TYR A 77 32.84 6.81 7.72
CA TYR A 77 31.52 6.26 8.05
C TYR A 77 30.59 6.20 6.84
N ALA A 78 30.61 7.23 5.99
CA ALA A 78 29.84 7.23 4.76
C ALA A 78 30.29 6.11 3.81
N ALA A 79 31.60 5.94 3.59
CA ALA A 79 32.14 4.90 2.73
C ALA A 79 31.87 3.49 3.27
N ALA A 80 32.07 3.26 4.57
CA ALA A 80 31.78 2.00 5.22
C ALA A 80 30.29 1.61 5.06
N SER A 81 29.37 2.56 5.25
CA SER A 81 27.94 2.30 5.04
C SER A 81 27.61 1.84 3.62
N GLU A 82 28.28 2.43 2.61
CA GLU A 82 28.10 2.07 1.21
C GLU A 82 28.69 0.70 0.87
N LEU A 83 29.87 0.38 1.42
CA LEU A 83 30.57 -0.89 1.20
C LEU A 83 29.78 -2.10 1.72
N TYR A 84 29.30 -2.03 2.95
CA TYR A 84 28.46 -3.09 3.51
C TYR A 84 27.15 -3.23 2.72
N LEU A 85 26.52 -2.12 2.36
CA LEU A 85 25.30 -2.14 1.53
C LEU A 85 25.57 -2.76 0.15
N ALA A 86 26.74 -2.48 -0.44
CA ALA A 86 27.15 -3.04 -1.72
C ALA A 86 27.27 -4.56 -1.69
N ARG A 87 27.92 -5.11 -0.66
CA ARG A 87 28.06 -6.56 -0.51
C ARG A 87 26.71 -7.24 -0.31
N ALA A 88 25.83 -6.65 0.52
CA ALA A 88 24.49 -7.17 0.75
C ALA A 88 23.64 -7.24 -0.54
N ILE A 89 23.65 -6.17 -1.33
CA ILE A 89 22.88 -6.08 -2.58
C ILE A 89 23.49 -6.93 -3.70
N ALA A 90 24.81 -7.12 -3.72
CA ALA A 90 25.45 -8.04 -4.66
C ALA A 90 24.95 -9.48 -4.48
N ALA A 91 24.73 -9.93 -3.23
CA ALA A 91 24.16 -11.24 -2.93
C ALA A 91 22.71 -11.39 -3.45
N ASP A 92 21.89 -10.33 -3.39
CA ASP A 92 20.54 -10.32 -3.99
C ASP A 92 20.60 -10.51 -5.51
N ARG A 93 21.49 -9.77 -6.19
CA ARG A 93 21.63 -9.82 -7.65
C ARG A 93 22.12 -11.18 -8.13
N ALA A 94 23.04 -11.78 -7.39
CA ALA A 94 23.53 -13.13 -7.64
C ALA A 94 22.47 -14.20 -7.37
N LYS A 95 21.28 -13.84 -6.84
CA LYS A 95 20.24 -14.78 -6.37
C LYS A 95 20.78 -15.79 -5.37
N ALA A 96 21.88 -15.46 -4.69
CA ALA A 96 22.61 -16.38 -3.82
C ALA A 96 21.75 -16.78 -2.60
N CYS A 97 20.91 -15.85 -2.14
CA CYS A 97 20.05 -16.06 -0.98
C CYS A 97 18.59 -16.43 -1.35
N SER A 98 18.29 -16.69 -2.63
CA SER A 98 16.95 -17.09 -3.07
C SER A 98 16.91 -18.55 -3.52
N GLY A 99 16.00 -19.35 -2.95
CA GLY A 99 15.75 -20.70 -3.44
C GLY A 99 15.08 -20.67 -4.81
N ASN A 100 15.69 -21.29 -5.83
CA ASN A 100 15.02 -21.53 -7.11
C ASN A 100 13.85 -22.50 -6.90
N SER A 101 12.63 -22.02 -6.74
CA SER A 101 11.46 -22.78 -7.20
C SER A 101 10.26 -21.87 -7.47
N LYS A 102 9.80 -21.89 -8.73
CA LYS A 102 8.55 -21.25 -9.15
C LYS A 102 7.30 -22.05 -8.77
N HIS A 103 7.41 -23.22 -8.14
CA HIS A 103 6.25 -24.01 -7.71
C HIS A 103 6.49 -24.70 -6.36
N ALA A 104 5.47 -24.59 -5.50
CA ALA A 104 5.18 -25.37 -4.29
C ALA A 104 5.79 -24.93 -2.94
N PRO A 105 5.03 -25.10 -1.84
CA PRO A 105 5.42 -24.76 -0.47
C PRO A 105 6.24 -25.88 0.20
N ALA A 106 6.96 -25.52 1.27
CA ALA A 106 7.41 -26.40 2.36
C ALA A 106 8.54 -27.42 2.07
N HIS A 107 9.72 -26.97 1.64
CA HIS A 107 10.97 -27.68 1.96
C HIS A 107 11.85 -26.84 2.90
N PRO A 108 12.57 -27.45 3.87
CA PRO A 108 13.45 -26.72 4.76
C PRO A 108 14.51 -26.01 3.91
N GLU A 109 14.60 -24.69 4.03
CA GLU A 109 15.62 -23.90 3.35
C GLU A 109 16.99 -24.52 3.58
N SER A 110 17.70 -24.84 2.49
CA SER A 110 19.05 -25.41 2.55
C SER A 110 19.95 -24.54 3.44
N GLY A 111 20.84 -25.15 4.23
CA GLY A 111 21.73 -24.40 5.15
C GLY A 111 22.54 -23.29 4.47
N LYS A 112 22.82 -23.42 3.16
CA LYS A 112 23.47 -22.38 2.35
C LYS A 112 22.64 -21.11 2.20
N ILE A 113 21.33 -21.22 1.99
CA ILE A 113 20.43 -20.06 1.87
C ILE A 113 20.36 -19.33 3.21
N LYS A 114 20.24 -20.08 4.32
CA LYS A 114 20.23 -19.49 5.66
C LYS A 114 21.52 -18.75 5.98
N ALA A 115 22.68 -19.35 5.69
CA ALA A 115 23.98 -18.70 5.87
C ALA A 115 24.12 -17.43 5.01
N CYS A 116 23.60 -17.45 3.77
CA CYS A 116 23.57 -16.28 2.89
C CYS A 116 22.71 -15.14 3.48
N LEU A 117 21.50 -15.46 3.96
CA LEU A 117 20.62 -14.51 4.62
C LEU A 117 21.22 -13.96 5.91
N ASP A 118 21.89 -14.80 6.70
CA ASP A 118 22.55 -14.39 7.94
C ASP A 118 23.69 -13.39 7.64
N GLN A 119 24.50 -13.61 6.60
CA GLN A 119 25.52 -12.65 6.15
C GLN A 119 24.90 -11.36 5.60
N GLN A 120 23.81 -11.44 4.83
CA GLN A 120 23.11 -10.25 4.36
C GLN A 120 22.56 -9.41 5.52
N LEU A 121 22.00 -10.05 6.53
CA LEU A 121 21.48 -9.38 7.72
C LEU A 121 22.60 -8.67 8.50
N GLU A 122 23.77 -9.28 8.59
CA GLU A 122 24.96 -8.66 9.18
C GLU A 122 25.41 -7.43 8.38
N ASP A 123 25.47 -7.53 7.05
CA ASP A 123 25.83 -6.42 6.18
C ASP A 123 24.83 -5.26 6.28
N PHE A 124 23.53 -5.55 6.31
CA PHE A 124 22.50 -4.52 6.52
C PHE A 124 22.60 -3.90 7.93
N ASN A 125 22.91 -4.69 8.97
CA ASN A 125 23.15 -4.20 10.33
C ASN A 125 24.34 -3.21 10.35
N LYS A 126 25.47 -3.55 9.72
CA LYS A 126 26.62 -2.65 9.62
C LYS A 126 26.30 -1.40 8.79
N ALA A 127 25.71 -1.55 7.61
CA ALA A 127 25.32 -0.42 6.77
C ALA A 127 24.39 0.56 7.52
N LEU A 128 23.44 0.03 8.30
CA LEU A 128 22.52 0.80 9.14
C LEU A 128 23.25 1.56 10.26
N ARG A 129 24.14 0.90 11.00
CA ARG A 129 24.89 1.52 12.10
C ARG A 129 25.83 2.62 11.60
N TYR A 130 26.62 2.34 10.56
CA TYR A 130 27.55 3.32 9.98
C TYR A 130 26.82 4.55 9.41
N SER A 131 25.70 4.32 8.70
CA SER A 131 24.90 5.44 8.19
C SER A 131 24.22 6.24 9.31
N TYR A 132 23.75 5.59 10.39
CA TYR A 132 23.24 6.30 11.57
C TYR A 132 24.31 7.19 12.22
N VAL A 133 25.52 6.65 12.41
CA VAL A 133 26.64 7.41 12.98
C VAL A 133 27.00 8.60 12.10
N TYR A 134 27.13 8.40 10.78
CA TYR A 134 27.37 9.49 9.84
C TYR A 134 26.29 10.58 9.92
N LEU A 135 25.02 10.19 10.00
CA LEU A 135 23.91 11.15 10.01
C LEU A 135 23.87 11.93 11.33
N PHE A 136 24.05 11.28 12.48
CA PHE A 136 23.66 11.88 13.77
C PHE A 136 24.76 12.01 14.81
N LYS A 137 25.98 11.54 14.52
CA LYS A 137 27.09 11.45 15.49
C LYS A 137 28.41 12.02 15.01
N THR A 138 28.41 12.63 13.83
CA THR A 138 29.55 13.37 13.29
C THR A 138 29.58 14.80 13.82
N GLU A 139 30.66 15.52 13.55
CA GLU A 139 30.83 16.92 13.99
C GLU A 139 29.75 17.82 13.40
N HIS A 140 29.40 17.62 12.13
CA HIS A 140 28.35 18.36 11.46
C HIS A 140 26.99 17.68 11.61
N ALA A 141 26.05 18.40 12.21
CA ALA A 141 24.65 17.95 12.33
C ALA A 141 23.96 17.92 10.94
N PRO A 142 22.91 17.11 10.75
CA PRO A 142 22.17 17.04 9.48
C PRO A 142 21.73 18.38 8.90
N GLU A 143 21.35 19.31 9.77
CA GLU A 143 20.84 20.63 9.41
C GLU A 143 21.94 21.54 8.85
N ALA A 144 23.21 21.28 9.17
CA ALA A 144 24.35 21.98 8.59
C ALA A 144 24.70 21.47 7.18
N ARG A 145 24.15 20.33 6.76
CA ARG A 145 24.48 19.59 5.53
C ARG A 145 23.28 19.42 4.59
N VAL A 146 22.27 20.29 4.67
CA VAL A 146 20.99 20.15 3.95
C VAL A 146 21.13 20.02 2.42
N PHE A 147 22.15 20.66 1.82
CA PHE A 147 22.43 20.60 0.38
C PHE A 147 23.59 19.66 0.02
N ASP A 148 24.13 18.93 0.99
CA ASP A 148 25.17 17.95 0.72
C ASP A 148 24.57 16.70 0.05
N LEU A 149 24.99 16.46 -1.20
CA LEU A 149 24.61 15.27 -1.95
C LEU A 149 25.01 13.99 -1.22
N ARG A 150 26.15 14.00 -0.52
CA ARG A 150 26.63 12.83 0.22
C ARG A 150 25.70 12.49 1.37
N GLN A 151 25.20 13.50 2.08
CA GLN A 151 24.18 13.28 3.11
C GLN A 151 22.91 12.65 2.54
N GLY A 152 22.44 13.10 1.37
CA GLY A 152 21.31 12.48 0.68
C GLY A 152 21.54 11.01 0.32
N GLN A 153 22.75 10.67 -0.14
CA GLN A 153 23.14 9.29 -0.43
C GLN A 153 23.16 8.42 0.84
N VAL A 154 23.82 8.88 1.91
CA VAL A 154 23.92 8.10 3.15
C VAL A 154 22.57 7.95 3.85
N ARG A 155 21.70 8.97 3.80
CA ARG A 155 20.30 8.84 4.21
C ARG A 155 19.59 7.73 3.44
N THR A 156 19.80 7.65 2.13
CA THR A 156 19.21 6.59 1.30
C THR A 156 19.77 5.21 1.67
N PHE A 157 21.07 5.13 1.99
CA PHE A 157 21.69 3.89 2.49
C PHE A 157 21.07 3.45 3.81
N TYR A 158 20.91 4.35 4.78
CA TYR A 158 20.22 4.11 6.06
C TYR A 158 18.80 3.58 5.82
N ASN A 159 18.02 4.31 5.02
CA ASN A 159 16.62 4.01 4.73
C ASN A 159 16.46 2.62 4.07
N LEU A 160 17.33 2.29 3.11
CA LEU A 160 17.28 1.00 2.41
C LEU A 160 17.80 -0.14 3.28
N ALA A 161 18.91 0.06 3.99
CA ALA A 161 19.49 -0.94 4.89
C ALA A 161 18.46 -1.36 5.96
N LEU A 162 17.74 -0.41 6.56
CA LEU A 162 16.66 -0.71 7.51
C LEU A 162 15.50 -1.47 6.86
N SER A 163 15.05 -1.04 5.68
CA SER A 163 13.98 -1.74 4.92
C SER A 163 14.35 -3.19 4.64
N ARG A 164 15.60 -3.42 4.22
CA ARG A 164 16.12 -4.74 3.89
C ARG A 164 16.39 -5.59 5.13
N LEU A 165 16.90 -5.02 6.22
CA LEU A 165 17.06 -5.72 7.49
C LEU A 165 15.73 -6.28 7.99
N ILE A 166 14.67 -5.47 7.97
CA ILE A 166 13.32 -5.87 8.37
C ILE A 166 12.75 -6.95 7.44
N THR A 167 12.82 -6.75 6.12
CA THR A 167 12.22 -7.68 5.14
C THR A 167 13.00 -9.00 5.00
N SER A 168 14.34 -8.96 5.05
CA SER A 168 15.18 -10.15 5.02
C SER A 168 15.12 -10.94 6.32
N SER A 169 14.93 -10.28 7.48
CA SER A 169 14.74 -11.00 8.74
C SER A 169 13.39 -11.72 8.76
N TYR A 170 12.34 -11.11 8.22
CA TYR A 170 11.06 -11.81 7.99
C TYR A 170 11.25 -13.03 7.08
N ALA A 171 11.98 -12.91 5.97
CA ALA A 171 12.27 -14.05 5.10
C ALA A 171 13.07 -15.16 5.83
N ARG A 172 14.03 -14.79 6.67
CA ARG A 172 14.92 -15.71 7.39
C ARG A 172 14.27 -16.44 8.57
N PHE A 173 13.37 -15.78 9.29
CA PHE A 173 12.76 -16.32 10.52
C PHE A 173 11.28 -16.66 10.36
N ASN A 174 10.60 -16.15 9.33
CA ASN A 174 9.20 -16.39 8.99
C ASN A 174 8.25 -16.27 10.19
N TYR A 175 8.42 -15.21 10.99
CA TYR A 175 7.59 -14.96 12.17
C TYR A 175 6.15 -14.62 11.76
N ALA A 176 5.16 -15.13 12.51
CA ALA A 176 3.75 -14.93 12.19
C ALA A 176 3.23 -13.51 12.50
N ALA A 177 3.88 -12.81 13.43
CA ALA A 177 3.66 -11.41 13.81
C ALA A 177 5.01 -10.82 14.19
N PHE A 178 5.14 -9.48 14.20
CA PHE A 178 6.40 -8.87 14.61
C PHE A 178 6.81 -9.32 16.02
N PRO A 179 8.06 -9.74 16.22
CA PRO A 179 8.55 -10.07 17.55
C PRO A 179 8.78 -8.79 18.37
N GLU A 180 8.78 -8.89 19.70
CA GLU A 180 9.17 -7.77 20.57
C GLU A 180 10.66 -7.43 20.42
N SER A 181 11.49 -8.46 20.24
CA SER A 181 12.92 -8.31 19.95
C SER A 181 13.41 -9.34 18.92
N LEU A 182 14.43 -8.96 18.17
CA LEU A 182 15.07 -9.76 17.15
C LEU A 182 16.57 -9.79 17.41
N ALA A 183 17.12 -11.00 17.52
CA ALA A 183 18.55 -11.23 17.64
C ALA A 183 19.14 -11.61 16.27
N LEU A 184 20.19 -10.90 15.86
CA LEU A 184 20.96 -11.12 14.64
C LEU A 184 22.42 -11.33 15.04
N GLY A 185 22.82 -12.57 15.28
CA GLY A 185 24.14 -12.84 15.88
C GLY A 185 24.25 -12.21 17.28
N SER A 186 25.22 -11.33 17.48
CA SER A 186 25.39 -10.52 18.69
C SER A 186 24.52 -9.26 18.70
N ALA A 187 23.98 -8.83 17.55
CA ALA A 187 23.13 -7.66 17.45
C ALA A 187 21.71 -7.91 17.97
N ARG A 188 21.15 -6.94 18.69
CA ARG A 188 19.77 -6.96 19.19
C ARG A 188 18.98 -5.75 18.69
N TYR A 189 17.78 -6.03 18.18
CA TYR A 189 16.81 -5.03 17.76
C TYR A 189 15.53 -5.17 18.57
N ASN A 190 15.06 -4.08 19.17
CA ASN A 190 13.77 -4.03 19.86
C ASN A 190 12.74 -3.35 18.94
N PHE A 191 11.52 -3.89 18.84
CA PHE A 191 10.46 -3.25 18.07
C PHE A 191 9.55 -2.43 18.98
N ASP A 192 9.33 -1.17 18.61
CA ASP A 192 8.43 -0.24 19.31
C ASP A 192 7.23 0.09 18.42
N PHE A 193 6.04 -0.21 18.93
CA PHE A 193 4.75 -0.06 18.26
C PHE A 193 3.93 1.13 18.77
N THR A 194 4.51 2.00 19.62
CA THR A 194 3.81 3.14 20.23
C THR A 194 3.12 4.02 19.18
N HIS A 195 3.73 4.19 18.01
CA HIS A 195 3.21 4.99 16.90
C HIS A 195 2.43 4.18 15.85
N TYR A 196 2.31 2.86 16.03
CA TYR A 196 1.46 2.02 15.20
C TYR A 196 0.96 0.75 15.95
N PRO A 197 0.10 0.88 16.98
CA PRO A 197 -0.32 -0.27 17.79
C PRO A 197 -1.03 -1.38 17.00
N ALA A 198 -1.74 -0.99 15.93
CA ALA A 198 -2.54 -1.91 15.12
C ALA A 198 -1.73 -3.02 14.41
N ILE A 199 -0.42 -2.84 14.22
CA ILE A 199 0.44 -3.85 13.57
C ILE A 199 1.13 -4.81 14.55
N GLN A 200 1.11 -4.53 15.86
CA GLN A 200 1.82 -5.34 16.86
C GLN A 200 1.32 -6.79 16.87
N GLN A 201 0.01 -6.99 16.81
CA GLN A 201 -0.62 -8.33 16.82
C GLN A 201 -1.11 -8.76 15.43
N ALA A 202 -0.80 -8.00 14.39
CA ALA A 202 -1.24 -8.31 13.04
C ALA A 202 -0.56 -9.60 12.54
N GLN A 203 -1.36 -10.54 12.07
CA GLN A 203 -0.86 -11.76 11.45
C GLN A 203 -0.27 -11.41 10.08
N ILE A 204 1.04 -11.54 9.93
CA ILE A 204 1.78 -11.19 8.73
C ILE A 204 1.68 -12.34 7.72
N GLU A 205 1.27 -12.00 6.50
CA GLU A 205 1.37 -12.88 5.34
C GLU A 205 2.63 -12.56 4.53
N GLN A 206 2.89 -11.26 4.32
CA GLN A 206 4.03 -10.79 3.55
C GLN A 206 4.55 -9.47 4.13
N LEU A 207 5.86 -9.30 4.08
CA LEU A 207 6.54 -8.05 4.41
C LEU A 207 7.42 -7.67 3.22
N LYS A 208 7.11 -6.55 2.57
CA LYS A 208 7.72 -6.18 1.28
C LYS A 208 8.28 -4.78 1.32
N SER A 209 9.52 -4.63 0.87
CA SER A 209 10.11 -3.31 0.64
C SER A 209 9.33 -2.59 -0.46
N SER A 210 9.00 -1.31 -0.23
CA SER A 210 8.21 -0.52 -1.18
C SER A 210 9.05 0.20 -2.24
N TYR A 211 10.38 0.25 -2.06
CA TYR A 211 11.32 0.93 -2.96
C TYR A 211 11.30 0.41 -4.41
N ASN A 212 11.05 -0.89 -4.60
CA ASN A 212 11.13 -1.55 -5.90
C ASN A 212 9.74 -1.87 -6.50
N LEU A 213 8.66 -1.32 -5.94
CA LEU A 213 7.30 -1.59 -6.38
C LEU A 213 6.77 -0.46 -7.26
N ASN A 214 6.61 -0.76 -8.54
CA ASN A 214 6.01 0.13 -9.54
C ASN A 214 4.76 -0.52 -10.13
N PHE A 215 3.77 0.29 -10.48
CA PHE A 215 2.49 -0.18 -11.01
C PHE A 215 2.21 0.49 -12.35
N SER A 216 1.98 -0.29 -13.40
CA SER A 216 1.71 0.22 -14.75
C SER A 216 0.35 0.94 -14.89
N GLY A 217 -0.53 0.82 -13.88
CA GLY A 217 -1.84 1.46 -13.84
C GLY A 217 -1.90 2.78 -13.06
N PHE A 218 -0.80 3.21 -12.44
CA PHE A 218 -0.72 4.51 -11.75
C PHE A 218 0.05 5.52 -12.60
N TYR A 219 -0.47 6.75 -12.71
CA TYR A 219 0.26 7.85 -13.36
C TYR A 219 1.46 8.33 -12.53
N SER A 220 1.37 8.22 -11.21
CA SER A 220 2.44 8.55 -10.26
C SER A 220 2.42 7.60 -9.06
N ILE A 221 3.60 7.33 -8.50
CA ILE A 221 3.75 6.72 -7.18
C ILE A 221 3.93 7.88 -6.18
N ASN A 222 2.98 8.02 -5.27
CA ASN A 222 2.99 9.09 -4.29
C ASN A 222 3.84 8.68 -3.09
N ARG A 223 5.02 9.30 -3.00
CA ARG A 223 6.01 9.07 -1.96
C ARG A 223 6.36 10.39 -1.27
N GLN A 224 6.47 10.34 0.05
CA GLN A 224 7.07 11.40 0.85
C GLN A 224 8.52 11.02 1.12
N GLU A 225 9.45 11.89 0.71
CA GLU A 225 10.86 11.73 1.00
C GLU A 225 11.17 12.13 2.45
N GLY A 226 12.03 11.36 3.11
CA GLY A 226 12.35 11.62 4.51
C GLY A 226 13.36 10.64 5.11
N LEU A 227 13.46 10.65 6.42
CA LEU A 227 14.25 9.71 7.21
C LEU A 227 13.45 8.44 7.49
N GLY A 228 14.13 7.29 7.50
CA GLY A 228 13.53 6.01 7.84
C GLY A 228 13.30 5.11 6.63
N SER A 229 12.82 3.89 6.87
CA SER A 229 12.47 2.95 5.81
C SER A 229 10.98 2.93 5.53
N GLU A 230 10.60 2.73 4.25
CA GLU A 230 9.22 2.48 3.84
C GLU A 230 9.06 1.02 3.38
N PHE A 231 8.05 0.34 3.91
CA PHE A 231 7.68 -1.01 3.49
C PHE A 231 6.18 -1.23 3.66
N VAL A 232 5.68 -2.33 3.12
CA VAL A 232 4.28 -2.73 3.25
C VAL A 232 4.17 -4.04 4.00
N LEU A 233 3.34 -4.03 5.03
CA LEU A 233 2.85 -5.23 5.72
C LEU A 233 1.54 -5.67 5.09
N VAL A 234 1.47 -6.94 4.69
CA VAL A 234 0.24 -7.58 4.19
C VAL A 234 -0.28 -8.51 5.28
N LYS A 235 -1.47 -8.21 5.81
CA LYS A 235 -2.13 -9.06 6.81
C LYS A 235 -2.62 -10.35 6.17
N LYS A 236 -2.58 -11.47 6.91
CA LYS A 236 -3.31 -12.69 6.51
C LYS A 236 -4.81 -12.40 6.43
N PRO A 237 -5.51 -12.88 5.39
CA PRO A 237 -6.95 -12.72 5.31
C PRO A 237 -7.66 -13.52 6.41
N PRO A 238 -8.83 -13.08 6.89
CA PRO A 238 -9.62 -13.84 7.85
C PRO A 238 -10.12 -15.16 7.23
N ALA A 239 -10.26 -16.21 8.06
CA ALA A 239 -10.57 -17.58 7.62
C ALA A 239 -11.91 -17.75 6.88
N HIS A 240 -12.86 -16.81 7.03
CA HIS A 240 -14.20 -16.85 6.43
C HIS A 240 -14.49 -15.62 5.56
N ALA A 241 -13.54 -15.25 4.68
CA ALA A 241 -13.60 -13.98 3.95
C ALA A 241 -14.78 -13.81 2.96
N PHE A 242 -15.53 -14.87 2.62
CA PHE A 242 -16.62 -14.77 1.64
C PHE A 242 -17.79 -15.70 1.99
N SER A 243 -18.98 -15.12 2.27
CA SER A 243 -20.25 -15.85 2.28
C SER A 243 -20.82 -15.87 0.86
N ALA A 244 -21.07 -17.06 0.32
CA ALA A 244 -21.63 -17.24 -1.02
C ALA A 244 -23.18 -17.15 -1.05
N GLN A 245 -23.84 -16.83 0.06
CA GLN A 245 -25.30 -16.82 0.13
C GLN A 245 -25.87 -15.41 0.11
N PHE A 246 -26.94 -15.24 -0.66
CA PHE A 246 -27.76 -14.02 -0.64
C PHE A 246 -28.54 -13.94 0.67
N ILE A 247 -28.62 -12.75 1.27
CA ILE A 247 -29.34 -12.48 2.52
C ILE A 247 -30.40 -11.41 2.25
N LEU A 248 -31.67 -11.76 2.46
CA LEU A 248 -32.79 -10.88 2.15
C LEU A 248 -32.91 -9.68 3.10
N ASP A 249 -32.61 -9.88 4.39
CA ASP A 249 -32.57 -8.85 5.44
C ASP A 249 -31.18 -8.84 6.11
N PRO A 250 -30.20 -8.10 5.56
CA PRO A 250 -28.86 -8.01 6.13
C PRO A 250 -28.82 -7.27 7.47
N GLU A 251 -29.76 -6.35 7.76
CA GLU A 251 -29.76 -5.62 9.02
C GLU A 251 -30.18 -6.51 10.19
N GLN A 252 -31.19 -7.37 9.97
CA GLN A 252 -31.56 -8.38 10.96
C GLN A 252 -30.49 -9.48 11.08
N HIS A 253 -29.96 -9.98 9.96
CA HIS A 253 -29.00 -11.09 9.95
C HIS A 253 -27.70 -10.74 10.67
N TYR A 254 -27.13 -9.56 10.42
CA TYR A 254 -25.86 -9.11 11.01
C TYR A 254 -26.02 -8.28 12.29
N ARG A 255 -27.20 -8.29 12.92
CA ARG A 255 -27.46 -7.47 14.12
C ARG A 255 -26.50 -7.77 15.28
N ASN A 256 -26.17 -9.05 15.48
CA ASN A 256 -25.38 -9.54 16.61
C ASN A 256 -24.08 -10.23 16.17
N MET A 257 -23.68 -10.08 14.91
CA MET A 257 -22.48 -10.72 14.38
C MET A 257 -21.81 -9.81 13.34
N PRO A 258 -20.48 -9.86 13.20
CA PRO A 258 -19.79 -9.02 12.23
C PRO A 258 -20.22 -9.38 10.80
N ASN A 259 -20.46 -8.36 9.98
CA ASN A 259 -20.66 -8.55 8.56
C ASN A 259 -19.30 -8.84 7.88
N PRO A 260 -19.09 -10.05 7.32
CA PRO A 260 -17.84 -10.44 6.68
C PRO A 260 -17.60 -9.70 5.35
N ASN A 261 -18.59 -8.97 4.84
CA ASN A 261 -18.46 -8.19 3.62
C ASN A 261 -17.90 -6.78 3.87
N ILE A 262 -17.60 -6.42 5.12
CA ILE A 262 -16.88 -5.20 5.48
C ILE A 262 -15.41 -5.57 5.70
N HIS A 263 -14.57 -5.17 4.74
CA HIS A 263 -13.15 -5.50 4.70
C HIS A 263 -12.31 -4.32 5.16
N GLU A 264 -11.62 -4.48 6.28
CA GLU A 264 -10.60 -3.54 6.73
C GLU A 264 -9.37 -3.58 5.82
N ALA A 265 -8.55 -2.53 5.88
CA ALA A 265 -7.30 -2.48 5.12
C ALA A 265 -6.40 -3.66 5.47
N ARG A 266 -6.02 -4.44 4.45
CA ARG A 266 -5.11 -5.59 4.56
C ARG A 266 -3.66 -5.20 4.27
N TYR A 267 -3.45 -4.19 3.45
CA TYR A 267 -2.14 -3.71 3.01
C TYR A 267 -1.85 -2.43 3.76
N LEU A 268 -0.82 -2.44 4.60
CA LEU A 268 -0.53 -1.36 5.53
C LEU A 268 0.80 -0.75 5.14
N SER A 269 0.81 0.56 4.87
CA SER A 269 2.06 1.30 4.73
C SER A 269 2.70 1.43 6.11
N VAL A 270 3.99 1.16 6.21
CA VAL A 270 4.73 1.26 7.46
C VAL A 270 6.00 2.04 7.20
N SER A 271 6.23 3.05 8.04
CA SER A 271 7.50 3.76 8.13
C SER A 271 8.25 3.31 9.37
N ALA A 272 9.58 3.17 9.29
CA ALA A 272 10.38 2.75 10.43
C ALA A 272 11.66 3.55 10.61
N ILE A 273 12.05 3.81 11.85
CA ILE A 273 13.33 4.40 12.23
C ILE A 273 14.03 3.48 13.22
N ALA A 274 15.31 3.21 12.98
CA ALA A 274 16.20 2.55 13.92
C ALA A 274 17.14 3.55 14.60
N SER A 275 17.15 3.56 15.92
CA SER A 275 18.04 4.41 16.73
C SER A 275 18.42 3.72 18.04
N PRO A 276 19.60 3.97 18.62
CA PRO A 276 19.91 3.52 19.98
C PRO A 276 18.93 4.14 20.99
N GLU A 277 18.62 3.39 22.05
CA GLU A 277 17.76 3.89 23.13
C GLU A 277 18.40 5.06 23.89
N ASN A 278 19.72 4.97 24.11
CA ASN A 278 20.49 6.02 24.75
C ASN A 278 21.08 6.98 23.68
N PRO A 279 20.55 8.20 23.53
CA PRO A 279 21.08 9.16 22.56
C PRO A 279 22.45 9.72 22.96
N ALA A 280 22.97 9.46 24.17
CA ALA A 280 24.30 9.91 24.60
C ALA A 280 25.45 9.00 24.12
N LEU A 281 25.16 7.84 23.52
CA LEU A 281 26.19 6.94 23.02
C LEU A 281 27.05 7.61 21.94
N ASN A 282 28.36 7.32 21.98
CA ASN A 282 29.30 7.79 20.98
C ASN A 282 29.31 6.88 19.74
N ALA A 283 30.07 7.27 18.71
CA ALA A 283 30.16 6.55 17.45
C ALA A 283 30.62 5.08 17.63
N GLU A 284 31.72 4.85 18.36
CA GLU A 284 32.29 3.51 18.58
C GLU A 284 31.30 2.57 19.27
N GLN A 285 30.60 3.06 20.30
CA GLN A 285 29.57 2.31 21.00
C GLN A 285 28.42 1.92 20.07
N ILE A 286 27.97 2.82 19.20
CA ILE A 286 26.86 2.55 18.27
C ILE A 286 27.27 1.54 17.19
N LEU A 287 28.55 1.53 16.77
CA LEU A 287 29.07 0.58 15.79
C LEU A 287 29.25 -0.84 16.36
N SER A 288 29.33 -1.00 17.68
CA SER A 288 29.33 -2.31 18.34
C SER A 288 27.97 -3.01 18.17
N ASP A 289 28.00 -4.28 17.78
CA ASP A 289 26.78 -5.08 17.63
C ASP A 289 26.08 -5.31 18.96
N GLU A 290 26.82 -5.36 20.06
CA GLU A 290 26.27 -5.56 21.41
C GLU A 290 25.35 -4.40 21.84
N THR A 291 25.47 -3.23 21.23
CA THR A 291 24.58 -2.09 21.50
C THR A 291 23.22 -2.33 20.85
N PRO A 292 22.13 -2.44 21.63
CA PRO A 292 20.81 -2.64 21.07
C PRO A 292 20.31 -1.38 20.35
N LEU A 293 19.59 -1.59 19.24
CA LEU A 293 18.87 -0.54 18.53
C LEU A 293 17.35 -0.76 18.64
N THR A 294 16.59 0.31 18.74
CA THR A 294 15.12 0.27 18.74
C THR A 294 14.60 0.68 17.38
N ILE A 295 13.83 -0.21 16.75
CA ILE A 295 13.07 0.02 15.52
C ILE A 295 11.68 0.50 15.91
N ARG A 296 11.45 1.80 15.78
CA ARG A 296 10.14 2.43 15.98
C ARG A 296 9.34 2.34 14.68
N LEU A 297 8.13 1.81 14.75
CA LEU A 297 7.22 1.65 13.61
C LEU A 297 6.09 2.68 13.68
N PHE A 298 5.82 3.31 12.54
CA PHE A 298 4.89 4.43 12.42
C PHE A 298 3.82 4.13 11.37
N ASP A 299 2.58 4.50 11.68
CA ASP A 299 1.54 4.70 10.66
C ASP A 299 1.80 6.06 9.97
N PRO A 300 2.20 6.09 8.68
CA PRO A 300 2.50 7.32 7.97
C PRO A 300 1.27 8.18 7.66
N TYR A 301 0.05 7.67 7.88
CA TYR A 301 -1.18 8.47 7.79
C TYR A 301 -1.46 9.29 9.04
N SER A 302 -0.94 8.87 10.20
CA SER A 302 -1.12 9.57 11.49
C SER A 302 0.15 10.28 11.95
N ASN A 303 1.34 9.81 11.54
CA ASN A 303 2.62 10.37 11.96
C ASN A 303 3.43 10.83 10.73
N LYS A 304 3.62 12.15 10.58
CA LYS A 304 4.44 12.72 9.49
C LYS A 304 5.92 12.83 9.83
N THR A 305 6.23 12.94 11.12
CA THR A 305 7.57 13.20 11.63
C THR A 305 7.90 12.25 12.76
N ALA A 306 9.20 12.03 12.98
CA ALA A 306 9.70 11.28 14.12
C ALA A 306 10.88 12.00 14.78
N GLN A 307 10.98 11.84 16.10
CA GLN A 307 12.04 12.45 16.90
C GLN A 307 13.29 11.58 16.89
N VAL A 308 14.43 12.15 16.53
CA VAL A 308 15.76 11.52 16.61
C VAL A 308 16.72 12.49 17.26
N ASN A 309 17.34 12.10 18.38
CA ASN A 309 18.22 12.94 19.19
C ASN A 309 17.65 14.33 19.54
N GLY A 310 16.33 14.42 19.76
CA GLY A 310 15.65 15.66 20.11
C GLY A 310 15.24 16.55 18.93
N THR A 311 15.56 16.16 17.70
CA THR A 311 15.12 16.85 16.47
C THR A 311 14.03 16.07 15.74
N ALA A 312 13.02 16.78 15.24
CA ALA A 312 11.96 16.22 14.42
C ALA A 312 12.40 16.11 12.95
N TYR A 313 12.34 14.90 12.39
CA TYR A 313 12.61 14.64 10.97
C TYR A 313 11.34 14.14 10.28
N THR A 314 11.09 14.62 9.06
CA THR A 314 10.05 14.07 8.19
C THR A 314 10.30 12.59 7.93
N LEU A 315 9.28 11.76 8.12
CA LEU A 315 9.34 10.33 7.84
C LEU A 315 9.26 10.08 6.34
N THR A 316 10.01 9.10 5.84
CA THR A 316 9.72 8.55 4.51
C THR A 316 8.36 7.84 4.54
N ALA A 317 7.60 7.86 3.44
CA ALA A 317 6.36 7.10 3.35
C ALA A 317 5.95 6.84 1.89
N ASN A 318 5.34 5.67 1.66
CA ASN A 318 4.73 5.34 0.37
C ASN A 318 3.22 5.19 0.51
N TYR A 319 2.47 6.10 -0.12
CA TYR A 319 1.01 6.13 -0.03
C TYR A 319 0.34 5.35 -1.17
N SER A 320 1.05 5.09 -2.28
CA SER A 320 0.50 4.38 -3.43
C SER A 320 0.63 2.86 -3.33
N VAL A 321 1.73 2.35 -2.77
CA VAL A 321 2.04 0.90 -2.80
C VAL A 321 0.99 0.02 -2.11
N PRO A 322 0.44 0.35 -0.93
CA PRO A 322 -0.60 -0.47 -0.32
C PRO A 322 -1.82 -0.66 -1.24
N TYR A 323 -2.29 0.42 -1.85
CA TYR A 323 -3.40 0.38 -2.80
C TYR A 323 -3.01 -0.37 -4.09
N GLY A 324 -1.80 -0.17 -4.60
CA GLY A 324 -1.30 -0.88 -5.77
C GLY A 324 -1.20 -2.39 -5.56
N LEU A 325 -0.77 -2.85 -4.38
CA LEU A 325 -0.75 -4.26 -4.02
C LEU A 325 -2.18 -4.82 -3.89
N TRP A 326 -3.08 -4.05 -3.26
CA TRP A 326 -4.50 -4.41 -3.19
C TRP A 326 -5.09 -4.61 -4.60
N LEU A 327 -4.80 -3.73 -5.56
CA LEU A 327 -5.22 -3.88 -6.95
C LEU A 327 -4.60 -5.12 -7.62
N SER A 328 -3.30 -5.34 -7.42
CA SER A 328 -2.55 -6.42 -8.06
C SER A 328 -3.01 -7.80 -7.61
N GLU A 329 -3.24 -8.03 -6.31
CA GLU A 329 -3.70 -9.34 -5.80
C GLU A 329 -5.15 -9.64 -6.19
N ASN A 330 -5.97 -8.59 -6.29
CA ASN A 330 -7.33 -8.69 -6.83
C ASN A 330 -7.35 -8.78 -8.38
N LYS A 331 -6.16 -8.88 -9.01
CA LYS A 331 -5.95 -9.05 -10.46
C LYS A 331 -6.59 -7.96 -11.33
N LEU A 332 -6.60 -6.71 -10.88
CA LEU A 332 -7.14 -5.56 -11.63
C LEU A 332 -6.18 -5.02 -12.74
N GLY A 333 -5.54 -5.94 -13.47
CA GLY A 333 -4.61 -5.63 -14.57
C GLY A 333 -5.17 -6.02 -15.93
N LYS A 334 -4.43 -5.69 -17.02
CA LYS A 334 -4.87 -5.84 -18.42
C LYS A 334 -5.41 -7.23 -18.82
N SER A 335 -5.05 -8.27 -18.09
CA SER A 335 -5.45 -9.67 -18.30
C SER A 335 -6.28 -10.28 -17.16
N GLY A 336 -6.54 -9.52 -16.08
CA GLY A 336 -7.27 -9.98 -14.90
C GLY A 336 -8.65 -9.36 -14.70
N TYR A 337 -9.05 -8.43 -15.58
CA TYR A 337 -10.41 -7.87 -15.70
C TYR A 337 -11.52 -8.91 -15.55
N LEU A 338 -11.32 -10.10 -16.11
CA LEU A 338 -12.27 -11.20 -16.11
C LEU A 338 -12.55 -11.79 -14.72
N THR A 339 -11.65 -11.66 -13.74
CA THR A 339 -11.80 -12.34 -12.43
C THR A 339 -12.58 -11.54 -11.41
N LEU A 340 -12.46 -10.21 -11.38
CA LEU A 340 -13.35 -9.38 -10.57
C LEU A 340 -14.70 -9.17 -11.25
N LEU A 341 -14.78 -9.03 -12.59
CA LEU A 341 -16.06 -9.02 -13.29
C LEU A 341 -16.80 -10.37 -13.19
N ASN A 342 -16.10 -11.53 -13.30
CA ASN A 342 -16.73 -12.84 -13.03
C ASN A 342 -17.05 -13.03 -11.54
N ARG A 343 -16.29 -12.44 -10.61
CA ARG A 343 -16.65 -12.44 -9.19
C ARG A 343 -17.86 -11.55 -8.92
N GLU A 344 -17.95 -10.35 -9.50
CA GLU A 344 -19.06 -9.40 -9.42
C GLU A 344 -20.37 -9.97 -9.97
N GLN A 345 -20.31 -10.72 -11.08
CA GLN A 345 -21.47 -11.47 -11.59
C GLN A 345 -21.93 -12.58 -10.64
N ASN A 346 -21.03 -13.06 -9.77
CA ASN A 346 -21.30 -14.06 -8.73
C ASN A 346 -21.34 -13.47 -7.31
N LEU A 347 -21.29 -12.13 -7.16
CA LEU A 347 -21.41 -11.47 -5.87
C LEU A 347 -22.88 -11.47 -5.49
N HIS A 348 -23.20 -12.25 -4.47
CA HIS A 348 -24.56 -12.32 -3.95
C HIS A 348 -24.89 -11.17 -2.99
N MET A 349 -23.88 -10.52 -2.41
CA MET A 349 -24.02 -9.42 -1.47
C MET A 349 -23.02 -8.30 -1.81
N PRO A 350 -23.30 -7.02 -1.47
CA PRO A 350 -22.33 -5.96 -1.63
C PRO A 350 -21.20 -6.08 -0.60
N HIS A 351 -20.02 -5.63 -0.98
CA HIS A 351 -18.82 -5.57 -0.14
C HIS A 351 -18.31 -4.13 -0.01
N LEU A 352 -17.71 -3.82 1.14
CA LEU A 352 -17.07 -2.55 1.43
C LEU A 352 -15.60 -2.81 1.67
N PHE A 353 -14.71 -2.10 0.97
CA PHE A 353 -13.27 -2.17 1.17
C PHE A 353 -12.75 -0.84 1.71
N MET A 354 -12.13 -0.89 2.87
CA MET A 354 -11.37 0.22 3.46
C MET A 354 -9.93 0.11 2.95
N LEU A 355 -9.44 1.17 2.30
CA LEU A 355 -8.17 1.11 1.57
C LEU A 355 -6.94 1.50 2.40
N GLU A 356 -7.17 2.15 3.54
CA GLU A 356 -6.17 2.51 4.54
C GLU A 356 -6.66 2.10 5.94
N PRO A 357 -5.77 1.97 6.94
CA PRO A 357 -6.19 1.78 8.33
C PRO A 357 -7.19 2.86 8.72
N TYR A 358 -8.21 2.50 9.50
CA TYR A 358 -9.22 3.46 9.93
C TYR A 358 -8.59 4.63 10.70
N GLN A 359 -8.92 5.86 10.29
CA GLN A 359 -8.41 7.11 10.89
C GLN A 359 -9.58 7.92 11.46
N PRO A 360 -9.74 8.05 12.78
CA PRO A 360 -10.92 8.73 13.36
C PRO A 360 -11.01 10.22 13.00
N ASP A 361 -9.87 10.86 12.76
CA ASP A 361 -9.78 12.30 12.47
C ASP A 361 -10.02 12.66 11.00
N LYS A 362 -10.24 11.66 10.13
CA LYS A 362 -10.50 11.86 8.70
C LYS A 362 -11.94 11.61 8.33
N LYS A 363 -12.50 12.45 7.47
CA LYS A 363 -13.81 12.22 6.85
C LYS A 363 -13.76 11.00 5.95
N ILE A 364 -14.88 10.30 5.81
CA ILE A 364 -14.98 9.14 4.92
C ILE A 364 -15.50 9.57 3.54
N ILE A 365 -14.78 9.18 2.49
CA ILE A 365 -15.28 9.17 1.11
C ILE A 365 -15.78 7.77 0.81
N VAL A 366 -17.07 7.62 0.51
CA VAL A 366 -17.66 6.37 0.02
C VAL A 366 -17.81 6.46 -1.50
N MET A 367 -17.20 5.53 -2.23
CA MET A 367 -17.30 5.46 -3.70
C MET A 367 -18.17 4.29 -4.13
N ILE A 368 -19.14 4.54 -5.02
CA ILE A 368 -20.06 3.54 -5.60
C ILE A 368 -19.95 3.54 -7.12
N HIS A 369 -19.45 2.43 -7.69
CA HIS A 369 -19.28 2.28 -9.15
C HIS A 369 -20.60 2.05 -9.91
N GLY A 370 -20.55 2.13 -11.24
CA GLY A 370 -21.69 1.95 -12.15
C GLY A 370 -21.69 0.61 -12.90
N LEU A 371 -22.57 0.47 -13.89
CA LEU A 371 -22.72 -0.73 -14.73
C LEU A 371 -21.45 -1.05 -15.53
N ALA A 372 -21.09 -2.33 -15.60
CA ALA A 372 -19.93 -2.85 -16.35
C ALA A 372 -18.61 -2.11 -16.04
N SER A 373 -18.58 -1.40 -14.91
CA SER A 373 -17.46 -0.64 -14.40
C SER A 373 -16.93 -1.42 -13.21
N SER A 374 -15.67 -1.81 -13.31
CA SER A 374 -14.91 -2.38 -12.20
C SER A 374 -14.46 -1.23 -11.27
N PRO A 375 -13.99 -1.56 -10.06
CA PRO A 375 -13.28 -0.66 -9.14
C PRO A 375 -12.14 0.13 -9.78
N GLU A 376 -11.67 -0.31 -10.95
CA GLU A 376 -10.64 0.35 -11.74
C GLU A 376 -11.00 1.78 -12.13
N THR A 377 -12.30 2.08 -12.25
CA THR A 377 -12.78 3.44 -12.49
C THR A 377 -12.28 4.41 -11.41
N TRP A 378 -12.04 3.91 -10.21
CA TRP A 378 -11.57 4.68 -9.08
C TRP A 378 -10.05 4.69 -8.94
N ILE A 379 -9.28 3.92 -9.73
CA ILE A 379 -7.83 3.77 -9.55
C ILE A 379 -7.12 5.11 -9.50
N SER A 380 -7.30 5.92 -10.54
CA SER A 380 -6.60 7.20 -10.64
C SER A 380 -7.07 8.19 -9.59
N LEU A 381 -8.39 8.30 -9.38
CA LEU A 381 -8.94 9.23 -8.39
C LEU A 381 -8.52 8.86 -6.97
N THR A 382 -8.56 7.57 -6.61
CA THR A 382 -8.17 7.07 -5.30
C THR A 382 -6.69 7.29 -5.07
N ASN A 383 -5.84 6.93 -6.04
CA ASN A 383 -4.40 7.17 -5.93
C ASN A 383 -4.09 8.68 -5.81
N ASN A 384 -4.83 9.54 -6.50
CA ASN A 384 -4.66 10.99 -6.39
C ASN A 384 -5.12 11.52 -5.02
N ILE A 385 -6.22 11.02 -4.46
CA ILE A 385 -6.66 11.38 -3.09
C ILE A 385 -5.61 10.97 -2.06
N MET A 386 -5.07 9.75 -2.17
CA MET A 386 -4.01 9.27 -1.28
C MET A 386 -2.68 10.01 -1.50
N GLY A 387 -2.47 10.57 -2.71
CA GLY A 387 -1.25 11.28 -3.08
C GLY A 387 -1.22 12.74 -2.68
N ASP A 388 -2.34 13.44 -2.84
CA ASP A 388 -2.50 14.84 -2.47
C ASP A 388 -2.48 14.98 -0.94
N GLU A 389 -1.57 15.82 -0.43
CA GLU A 389 -1.36 15.98 1.01
C GLU A 389 -2.63 16.48 1.72
N VAL A 390 -3.31 17.46 1.15
CA VAL A 390 -4.52 18.04 1.74
C VAL A 390 -5.63 17.00 1.76
N LEU A 391 -5.84 16.26 0.68
CA LEU A 391 -6.88 15.23 0.63
C LEU A 391 -6.56 14.04 1.54
N ARG A 392 -5.33 13.52 1.49
CA ARG A 392 -4.88 12.38 2.32
C ARG A 392 -5.05 12.67 3.80
N GLU A 393 -4.86 13.91 4.24
CA GLU A 393 -4.94 14.29 5.65
C GLU A 393 -6.36 14.46 6.18
N HIS A 394 -7.31 14.75 5.30
CA HIS A 394 -8.67 15.06 5.70
C HIS A 394 -9.67 13.97 5.30
N TYR A 395 -9.29 13.06 4.40
CA TYR A 395 -10.16 12.04 3.86
C TYR A 395 -9.52 10.66 3.83
N GLN A 396 -10.32 9.65 4.16
CA GLN A 396 -10.02 8.24 3.95
C GLN A 396 -11.03 7.66 2.96
N VAL A 397 -10.61 6.69 2.15
CA VAL A 397 -11.44 6.16 1.05
C VAL A 397 -11.98 4.77 1.37
N TRP A 398 -13.31 4.65 1.26
CA TRP A 398 -14.06 3.41 1.27
C TRP A 398 -14.68 3.17 -0.11
N GLN A 399 -14.56 1.94 -0.62
CA GLN A 399 -15.11 1.58 -1.92
C GLN A 399 -16.15 0.46 -1.78
N VAL A 400 -17.34 0.67 -2.35
CA VAL A 400 -18.43 -0.31 -2.36
C VAL A 400 -18.42 -1.09 -3.68
N PHE A 401 -18.51 -2.41 -3.58
CA PHE A 401 -18.47 -3.37 -4.67
C PHE A 401 -19.76 -4.14 -4.64
N TYR A 402 -20.50 -4.16 -5.73
CA TYR A 402 -21.79 -4.85 -5.79
C TYR A 402 -22.03 -5.41 -7.19
N SER A 403 -22.89 -6.43 -7.25
CA SER A 403 -23.31 -6.96 -8.54
C SER A 403 -24.22 -5.96 -9.24
N THR A 404 -23.76 -5.40 -10.36
CA THR A 404 -24.53 -4.42 -11.15
C THR A 404 -25.71 -5.05 -11.90
N ASN A 405 -25.82 -6.38 -11.87
CA ASN A 405 -26.94 -7.13 -12.44
C ASN A 405 -28.15 -7.20 -11.50
N MET A 406 -27.99 -6.85 -10.22
CA MET A 406 -29.10 -6.79 -9.26
C MET A 406 -30.02 -5.59 -9.55
N PRO A 407 -31.33 -5.68 -9.25
CA PRO A 407 -32.23 -4.53 -9.36
C PRO A 407 -31.73 -3.34 -8.52
N ILE A 408 -31.86 -2.12 -9.05
CA ILE A 408 -31.30 -0.90 -8.41
C ILE A 408 -31.81 -0.73 -6.96
N PHE A 409 -33.10 -1.00 -6.71
CA PHE A 409 -33.67 -0.91 -5.36
C PHE A 409 -33.11 -1.97 -4.40
N GLU A 410 -32.80 -3.17 -4.89
CA GLU A 410 -32.12 -4.21 -4.12
C GLU A 410 -30.69 -3.77 -3.78
N SER A 411 -29.92 -3.35 -4.80
CA SER A 411 -28.54 -2.87 -4.58
C SER A 411 -28.51 -1.73 -3.58
N ARG A 412 -29.40 -0.75 -3.71
CA ARG A 412 -29.54 0.36 -2.75
C ARG A 412 -29.83 -0.15 -1.33
N PHE A 413 -30.80 -1.04 -1.16
CA PHE A 413 -31.17 -1.57 0.15
C PHE A 413 -30.00 -2.29 0.83
N GLN A 414 -29.33 -3.18 0.09
CA GLN A 414 -28.19 -3.94 0.59
C GLN A 414 -26.98 -3.05 0.91
N ILE A 415 -26.69 -2.06 0.06
CA ILE A 415 -25.61 -1.09 0.29
C ILE A 415 -25.93 -0.18 1.48
N ASN A 416 -27.19 0.24 1.66
CA ASN A 416 -27.61 1.04 2.80
C ASN A 416 -27.35 0.31 4.12
N ALA A 417 -27.75 -0.96 4.20
CA ALA A 417 -27.49 -1.81 5.37
C ALA A 417 -25.99 -2.00 5.62
N LEU A 418 -25.22 -2.30 4.58
CA LEU A 418 -23.76 -2.45 4.66
C LEU A 418 -23.09 -1.18 5.19
N LEU A 419 -23.47 -0.01 4.69
CA LEU A 419 -22.90 1.27 5.11
C LEU A 419 -23.32 1.63 6.54
N LYS A 420 -24.57 1.40 6.94
CA LYS A 420 -25.00 1.57 8.34
C LYS A 420 -24.16 0.73 9.29
N GLN A 421 -23.94 -0.53 8.94
CA GLN A 421 -23.12 -1.45 9.74
C GLN A 421 -21.65 -1.02 9.78
N ALA A 422 -21.11 -0.47 8.69
CA ALA A 422 -19.75 0.06 8.66
C ALA A 422 -19.60 1.34 9.49
N PHE A 423 -20.50 2.31 9.32
CA PHE A 423 -20.49 3.54 10.12
C PHE A 423 -20.76 3.29 11.61
N ALA A 424 -21.51 2.23 11.96
CA ALA A 424 -21.69 1.84 13.36
C ALA A 424 -20.40 1.37 14.04
N LYS A 425 -19.36 1.02 13.26
CA LYS A 425 -18.02 0.69 13.77
C LYS A 425 -17.10 1.92 13.88
N ALA A 426 -17.48 3.06 13.31
CA ALA A 426 -16.70 4.29 13.46
C ALA A 426 -16.82 4.81 14.90
N ASP A 427 -15.76 5.43 15.37
CA ASP A 427 -15.68 5.97 16.73
C ASP A 427 -16.76 7.04 16.92
N PRO A 428 -17.68 6.89 17.89
CA PRO A 428 -18.75 7.84 18.12
C PRO A 428 -18.20 9.25 18.36
N GLY A 429 -18.74 10.24 17.64
CA GLY A 429 -18.34 11.64 17.76
C GLY A 429 -17.07 12.03 17.01
N SER A 430 -16.37 11.08 16.38
CA SER A 430 -15.20 11.35 15.54
C SER A 430 -15.55 12.09 14.25
N VAL A 431 -14.53 12.65 13.58
CA VAL A 431 -14.69 13.27 12.26
C VAL A 431 -15.18 12.23 11.24
N SER A 432 -14.69 11.00 11.32
CA SER A 432 -15.12 9.91 10.44
C SER A 432 -16.58 9.50 10.63
N ALA A 433 -17.15 9.66 11.83
CA ALA A 433 -18.54 9.32 12.11
C ALA A 433 -19.55 10.32 11.52
N GLN A 434 -19.07 11.44 10.95
CA GLN A 434 -19.90 12.53 10.46
C GLN A 434 -19.38 13.07 9.13
N ASN A 435 -20.19 13.87 8.44
CA ASN A 435 -19.76 14.64 7.27
C ASN A 435 -19.08 13.82 6.16
N ALA A 436 -19.47 12.56 5.99
CA ALA A 436 -19.00 11.71 4.91
C ALA A 436 -19.41 12.26 3.54
N VAL A 437 -18.61 11.95 2.52
CA VAL A 437 -18.83 12.31 1.13
C VAL A 437 -19.16 11.05 0.34
N LEU A 438 -20.31 11.03 -0.32
CA LEU A 438 -20.73 9.94 -1.19
C LEU A 438 -20.46 10.30 -2.65
N ILE A 439 -19.70 9.47 -3.36
CA ILE A 439 -19.38 9.67 -4.78
C ILE A 439 -19.94 8.51 -5.58
N GLY A 440 -20.85 8.80 -6.50
CA GLY A 440 -21.46 7.79 -7.36
C GLY A 440 -21.16 8.05 -8.84
N HIS A 441 -20.67 7.03 -9.54
CA HIS A 441 -20.44 7.08 -10.99
C HIS A 441 -21.52 6.32 -11.76
N SER A 442 -22.06 6.89 -12.84
CA SER A 442 -23.06 6.25 -13.70
C SER A 442 -24.24 5.69 -12.88
N MET A 443 -24.57 4.39 -12.98
CA MET A 443 -25.61 3.76 -12.16
C MET A 443 -25.34 3.87 -10.64
N GLY A 444 -24.08 3.89 -10.21
CA GLY A 444 -23.70 4.15 -8.82
C GLY A 444 -24.12 5.54 -8.36
N GLY A 445 -24.22 6.52 -9.26
CA GLY A 445 -24.78 7.84 -9.00
C GLY A 445 -26.28 7.82 -8.73
N ILE A 446 -27.03 6.93 -9.38
CA ILE A 446 -28.45 6.70 -9.09
C ILE A 446 -28.62 6.11 -7.70
N ILE A 447 -27.90 5.02 -7.40
CA ILE A 447 -27.91 4.38 -6.08
C ILE A 447 -27.51 5.40 -5.01
N SER A 448 -26.46 6.18 -5.25
CA SER A 448 -26.01 7.22 -4.32
C SER A 448 -27.07 8.28 -4.05
N ARG A 449 -27.81 8.72 -5.09
CA ARG A 449 -28.94 9.65 -4.92
C ARG A 449 -30.04 9.05 -4.04
N LEU A 450 -30.38 7.78 -4.27
CA LEU A 450 -31.39 7.08 -3.47
C LEU A 450 -30.95 6.89 -2.00
N LEU A 451 -29.65 6.71 -1.74
CA LEU A 451 -29.10 6.58 -0.38
C LEU A 451 -29.15 7.88 0.44
N VAL A 452 -29.35 9.03 -0.20
CA VAL A 452 -29.44 10.35 0.44
C VAL A 452 -30.82 11.00 0.26
N SER A 453 -31.80 10.25 -0.24
CA SER A 453 -33.19 10.72 -0.42
C SER A 453 -34.07 10.31 0.76
N ASP A 454 -35.09 11.11 1.05
CA ASP A 454 -36.18 10.76 1.96
C ASP A 454 -37.50 10.67 1.17
N ALA A 455 -37.94 9.45 0.88
CA ALA A 455 -39.17 9.19 0.14
C ALA A 455 -39.68 7.77 0.41
N ASP A 456 -40.98 7.54 0.29
CA ASP A 456 -41.58 6.21 0.27
C ASP A 456 -42.34 6.06 -1.05
N ILE A 457 -41.84 5.18 -1.93
CA ILE A 457 -42.48 4.88 -3.23
C ILE A 457 -43.20 3.52 -3.23
N SER A 458 -43.38 2.90 -2.06
CA SER A 458 -43.96 1.56 -1.96
C SER A 458 -45.39 1.48 -2.49
N ALA A 459 -46.17 2.56 -2.32
CA ALA A 459 -47.54 2.63 -2.82
C ALA A 459 -47.62 2.64 -4.36
N GLN A 460 -46.61 3.19 -5.04
CA GLN A 460 -46.50 3.22 -6.50
C GLN A 460 -45.88 1.92 -7.03
N ALA A 461 -44.89 1.36 -6.32
CA ALA A 461 -44.15 0.19 -6.77
C ALA A 461 -44.92 -1.12 -6.58
N ILE A 462 -45.54 -1.35 -5.42
CA ILE A 462 -46.19 -2.64 -5.09
C ILE A 462 -47.26 -3.06 -6.13
N PRO A 463 -48.13 -2.16 -6.64
CA PRO A 463 -49.10 -2.52 -7.68
C PRO A 463 -48.50 -3.04 -8.99
N LEU A 464 -47.22 -2.77 -9.27
CA LEU A 464 -46.51 -3.20 -10.47
C LEU A 464 -45.86 -4.59 -10.31
N MET A 465 -45.94 -5.18 -9.12
CA MET A 465 -45.45 -6.54 -8.88
C MET A 465 -46.33 -7.58 -9.57
N ASN A 466 -45.69 -8.61 -10.13
CA ASN A 466 -46.41 -9.78 -10.63
C ASN A 466 -46.93 -10.67 -9.47
N TYR A 467 -47.68 -11.71 -9.81
CA TYR A 467 -48.26 -12.61 -8.81
C TYR A 467 -47.20 -13.26 -7.89
N GLU A 468 -46.11 -13.79 -8.45
CA GLU A 468 -45.04 -14.44 -7.68
C GLU A 468 -44.36 -13.47 -6.71
N GLN A 469 -44.09 -12.24 -7.16
CA GLN A 469 -43.51 -11.18 -6.34
C GLN A 469 -44.43 -10.76 -5.20
N ASN A 470 -45.74 -10.66 -5.44
CA ASN A 470 -46.72 -10.36 -4.39
C ASN A 470 -46.75 -11.45 -3.32
N ILE A 471 -46.69 -12.72 -3.71
CA ILE A 471 -46.59 -13.83 -2.75
C ILE A 471 -45.31 -13.72 -1.91
N GLN A 472 -44.17 -13.37 -2.52
CA GLN A 472 -42.93 -13.18 -1.78
C GLN A 472 -42.98 -11.98 -0.84
N LEU A 473 -43.61 -10.87 -1.25
CA LEU A 473 -43.83 -9.71 -0.38
C LEU A 473 -44.68 -10.07 0.84
N GLN A 474 -45.73 -10.87 0.67
CA GLN A 474 -46.56 -11.34 1.79
C GLN A 474 -45.79 -12.25 2.75
N ARG A 475 -44.92 -13.13 2.22
CA ARG A 475 -44.07 -14.01 3.03
C ARG A 475 -42.94 -13.26 3.72
N ASN A 476 -42.39 -12.25 3.07
CA ASN A 476 -41.24 -11.47 3.52
C ASN A 476 -41.58 -9.97 3.45
N PRO A 477 -42.28 -9.42 4.46
CA PRO A 477 -42.69 -8.01 4.45
C PRO A 477 -41.54 -7.01 4.31
N VAL A 478 -40.32 -7.40 4.70
CA VAL A 478 -39.07 -6.62 4.52
C VAL A 478 -38.78 -6.26 3.05
N ILE A 479 -39.40 -6.94 2.07
CA ILE A 479 -39.28 -6.55 0.66
C ILE A 479 -39.80 -5.12 0.44
N ARG A 480 -40.77 -4.66 1.23
CA ARG A 480 -41.27 -3.28 1.16
C ARG A 480 -40.17 -2.23 1.43
N GLU A 481 -39.21 -2.54 2.30
CA GLU A 481 -38.12 -1.62 2.69
C GLU A 481 -37.17 -1.25 1.53
N ARG A 482 -37.22 -1.99 0.41
CA ARG A 482 -36.47 -1.62 -0.81
C ARG A 482 -36.95 -0.32 -1.42
N PHE A 483 -38.23 0.02 -1.22
CA PHE A 483 -38.93 1.19 -1.77
C PHE A 483 -39.07 2.35 -0.77
N ILE A 484 -38.58 2.17 0.46
CA ILE A 484 -38.55 3.21 1.48
C ILE A 484 -37.11 3.74 1.59
N PHE A 485 -36.93 5.02 1.27
CA PHE A 485 -35.65 5.70 1.26
C PHE A 485 -35.53 6.57 2.50
N LYS A 486 -34.44 6.38 3.23
CA LYS A 486 -34.04 7.23 4.35
C LYS A 486 -32.57 7.62 4.16
N PRO A 487 -32.24 8.91 4.31
CA PRO A 487 -30.87 9.37 4.11
C PRO A 487 -29.93 8.75 5.15
N LEU A 488 -28.72 8.39 4.73
CA LEU A 488 -27.65 8.04 5.66
C LEU A 488 -27.25 9.28 6.46
N PRO A 489 -27.44 9.31 7.79
CA PRO A 489 -27.22 10.52 8.59
C PRO A 489 -25.76 10.99 8.62
N GLN A 490 -24.81 10.07 8.37
CA GLN A 490 -23.38 10.39 8.32
C GLN A 490 -22.99 11.14 7.04
N VAL A 491 -23.80 11.08 5.98
CA VAL A 491 -23.46 11.66 4.67
C VAL A 491 -23.94 13.11 4.59
N SER A 492 -23.01 14.03 4.36
CA SER A 492 -23.31 15.47 4.23
C SER A 492 -23.23 15.99 2.80
N ARG A 493 -22.58 15.24 1.91
CA ARG A 493 -22.35 15.63 0.51
C ARG A 493 -22.45 14.43 -0.40
N ALA A 494 -23.16 14.60 -1.52
CA ALA A 494 -23.18 13.64 -2.61
C ALA A 494 -22.61 14.27 -3.88
N ILE A 495 -21.77 13.54 -4.61
CA ILE A 495 -21.18 13.92 -5.89
C ILE A 495 -21.58 12.86 -6.92
N PHE A 496 -22.21 13.29 -8.00
CA PHE A 496 -22.66 12.40 -9.07
C PHE A 496 -21.83 12.65 -10.32
N ILE A 497 -21.21 11.60 -10.85
CA ILE A 497 -20.35 11.66 -12.03
C ILE A 497 -21.01 10.85 -13.15
N ALA A 498 -21.36 11.51 -14.25
CA ALA A 498 -22.01 10.88 -15.40
C ALA A 498 -23.26 10.03 -15.04
N ALA A 499 -24.02 10.44 -14.01
CA ALA A 499 -25.17 9.70 -13.52
C ALA A 499 -26.42 9.97 -14.39
N PRO A 500 -27.08 8.94 -14.95
CA PRO A 500 -28.21 9.11 -15.86
C PRO A 500 -29.53 9.33 -15.09
N HIS A 501 -29.65 10.43 -14.34
CA HIS A 501 -30.81 10.68 -13.47
C HIS A 501 -32.16 10.78 -14.20
N ARG A 502 -32.14 11.01 -15.51
CA ARG A 502 -33.32 11.07 -16.40
C ARG A 502 -33.36 9.88 -17.38
N GLY A 503 -32.68 8.80 -17.06
CA GLY A 503 -32.39 7.74 -18.02
C GLY A 503 -31.42 8.20 -19.12
N THR A 504 -31.30 7.41 -20.18
CA THR A 504 -30.47 7.75 -21.36
C THR A 504 -31.23 7.47 -22.64
N ALA A 505 -31.33 8.45 -23.56
CA ALA A 505 -31.91 8.24 -24.90
C ALA A 505 -31.16 7.19 -25.76
N TYR A 506 -29.93 6.84 -25.35
CA TYR A 506 -29.10 5.79 -25.96
C TYR A 506 -29.33 4.38 -25.38
N ALA A 507 -30.26 4.22 -24.42
CA ALA A 507 -30.57 2.94 -23.82
C ALA A 507 -31.05 1.92 -24.89
N ASP A 508 -31.85 2.37 -25.86
CA ASP A 508 -32.36 1.51 -26.92
C ASP A 508 -31.29 0.93 -27.88
N ARG A 509 -30.09 1.54 -28.00
CA ARG A 509 -29.06 1.11 -28.98
C ARG A 509 -27.74 0.61 -28.39
N TRP A 510 -27.25 1.20 -27.30
CA TRP A 510 -26.00 0.77 -26.66
C TRP A 510 -26.26 -0.24 -25.53
N PHE A 511 -27.34 -0.03 -24.76
CA PHE A 511 -27.74 -0.94 -23.70
C PHE A 511 -28.27 -2.27 -24.26
N THR A 512 -28.95 -2.28 -25.41
CA THR A 512 -29.51 -3.51 -26.00
C THR A 512 -28.48 -4.58 -26.37
N ASN A 513 -27.24 -4.22 -26.71
CA ASN A 513 -26.17 -5.20 -27.00
C ASN A 513 -25.40 -5.65 -25.76
N VAL A 514 -25.34 -4.83 -24.70
CA VAL A 514 -24.66 -5.14 -23.43
C VAL A 514 -25.61 -5.83 -22.45
N ALA A 515 -26.87 -5.38 -22.34
CA ALA A 515 -27.93 -5.97 -21.52
C ALA A 515 -28.35 -7.37 -22.01
N LYS A 516 -28.43 -7.63 -23.32
CA LYS A 516 -28.76 -8.97 -23.83
C LYS A 516 -27.73 -10.05 -23.49
N LYS A 517 -26.49 -9.68 -23.12
CA LYS A 517 -25.44 -10.62 -22.73
C LYS A 517 -25.18 -10.70 -21.22
N LEU A 518 -25.75 -9.80 -20.41
CA LEU A 518 -25.43 -9.66 -18.97
C LEU A 518 -26.61 -9.87 -18.01
N VAL A 519 -27.84 -10.01 -18.50
CA VAL A 519 -29.05 -10.23 -17.66
C VAL A 519 -29.19 -11.71 -17.33
N VAL A 520 -28.28 -12.23 -16.52
CA VAL A 520 -28.54 -13.45 -15.74
C VAL A 520 -28.44 -13.05 -14.28
N LEU A 521 -29.60 -12.81 -13.66
CA LEU A 521 -29.67 -12.60 -12.21
C LEU A 521 -29.13 -13.86 -11.51
N PRO A 522 -28.45 -13.72 -10.36
CA PRO A 522 -27.94 -14.87 -9.63
C PRO A 522 -29.08 -15.84 -9.31
N LYS A 523 -28.90 -17.14 -9.60
CA LYS A 523 -29.94 -18.18 -9.35
C LYS A 523 -30.45 -18.20 -7.91
N SER A 524 -29.59 -17.83 -6.95
CA SER A 524 -29.95 -17.68 -5.53
C SER A 524 -30.89 -16.51 -5.27
N PHE A 525 -30.78 -15.39 -5.98
CA PHE A 525 -31.73 -14.29 -5.87
C PHE A 525 -33.12 -14.72 -6.34
N PHE A 526 -33.21 -15.45 -7.45
CA PHE A 526 -34.48 -15.98 -7.94
C PHE A 526 -35.18 -16.88 -6.93
N SER A 527 -34.47 -17.70 -6.14
CA SER A 527 -35.12 -18.51 -5.10
C SER A 527 -35.74 -17.69 -3.96
N TYR A 528 -35.26 -16.46 -3.72
CA TYR A 528 -35.82 -15.56 -2.71
C TYR A 528 -36.88 -14.60 -3.27
N VAL A 529 -36.89 -14.37 -4.59
CA VAL A 529 -37.80 -13.40 -5.24
C VAL A 529 -38.89 -14.05 -6.10
N ASN A 530 -38.71 -15.30 -6.53
CA ASN A 530 -39.71 -16.08 -7.24
C ASN A 530 -39.97 -17.40 -6.50
N VAL A 531 -41.25 -17.74 -6.29
CA VAL A 531 -41.63 -19.08 -5.84
C VAL A 531 -41.79 -19.96 -7.08
N GLN A 532 -41.18 -21.15 -7.12
CA GLN A 532 -41.56 -22.14 -8.14
C GLN A 532 -43.01 -22.59 -7.88
N VAL A 533 -43.95 -22.11 -8.68
CA VAL A 533 -45.35 -22.55 -8.65
C VAL A 533 -45.51 -23.70 -9.66
N PRO A 534 -45.93 -24.90 -9.24
CA PRO A 534 -46.22 -25.99 -10.18
C PRO A 534 -47.32 -25.59 -11.16
N ASN A 535 -47.12 -25.82 -12.46
CA ASN A 535 -48.07 -25.59 -13.57
C ASN A 535 -48.33 -24.15 -14.06
N LEU A 536 -47.49 -23.16 -13.73
CA LEU A 536 -47.48 -21.86 -14.43
C LEU A 536 -46.20 -21.72 -15.28
N LYS A 537 -46.36 -21.37 -16.57
CA LYS A 537 -45.24 -20.85 -17.37
C LYS A 537 -44.86 -19.49 -16.78
N SER A 538 -43.67 -19.35 -16.20
CA SER A 538 -43.18 -18.08 -15.61
C SER A 538 -43.12 -17.00 -16.69
N SER A 539 -44.17 -16.18 -16.78
CA SER A 539 -44.40 -15.29 -17.92
C SER A 539 -45.22 -14.08 -17.49
N SER A 540 -44.60 -13.18 -16.72
CA SER A 540 -44.92 -11.74 -16.78
C SER A 540 -43.74 -10.95 -16.22
N ALA A 541 -43.29 -9.95 -16.97
CA ALA A 541 -42.22 -9.04 -16.55
C ALA A 541 -42.71 -8.21 -15.35
N GLY A 542 -42.32 -8.62 -14.14
CA GLY A 542 -42.51 -7.83 -12.92
C GLY A 542 -41.40 -6.80 -12.70
N LEU A 543 -41.27 -6.25 -11.49
CA LEU A 543 -40.26 -5.24 -11.09
C LEU A 543 -38.77 -5.69 -11.20
N VAL A 544 -38.50 -6.84 -11.81
CA VAL A 544 -37.13 -7.36 -11.99
C VAL A 544 -36.58 -6.89 -13.34
N ARG A 545 -36.34 -5.60 -13.46
CA ARG A 545 -35.54 -5.03 -14.54
C ARG A 545 -34.33 -4.34 -13.91
N SER A 546 -33.18 -4.46 -14.58
CA SER A 546 -31.85 -4.13 -14.03
C SER A 546 -31.30 -2.84 -14.65
N GLY A 547 -32.17 -1.93 -15.10
CA GLY A 547 -31.79 -0.83 -16.01
C GLY A 547 -32.16 0.58 -15.48
N PRO A 548 -31.46 1.64 -15.92
CA PRO A 548 -31.84 3.02 -15.64
C PRO A 548 -33.20 3.44 -16.22
N GLU A 549 -33.75 2.65 -17.14
CA GLU A 549 -35.08 2.80 -17.74
C GLU A 549 -36.21 2.70 -16.68
N ASP A 550 -35.93 2.13 -15.51
CA ASP A 550 -36.90 1.94 -14.42
C ASP A 550 -37.07 3.17 -13.50
N LEU A 551 -36.43 4.31 -13.81
CA LEU A 551 -36.44 5.54 -13.00
C LEU A 551 -37.58 6.53 -13.31
N GLU A 552 -38.48 6.20 -14.23
CA GLU A 552 -39.67 7.01 -14.54
C GLU A 552 -40.90 6.68 -13.67
N LEU A 553 -40.72 5.90 -12.59
CA LEU A 553 -41.76 5.55 -11.61
C LEU A 553 -41.96 6.59 -10.50
#